data_AF-A0A8T4L3D0-F1
#
_entry.id   AF-A0A8T4L3D0-F1
#
_cell.length_a   1.000
_cell.length_b   1.000
_cell.length_c   1.000
_cell.angle_alpha   90.00
_cell.angle_beta   90.00
_cell.angle_gamma   90.00
#
_symmetry.space_group_name_H-M   'P 1'
#
loop_
_entity.id
_entity.type
_entity.pdbx_description
1 polymer ?
#
loop_
_entity_poly.entity_id
_entity_poly.type
_entity_poly.pdbx_seq_one_letter_code
_entity_poly.pdbx_strand_id
1 'polypeptide(L)'
;MGKMEKVLLACFAFFVLFSAVSAQVFFADVNSQDRNQADVNFSRFPEIAEITEKISKLESSIFEMRSQDLTTVRVSDGLIVVSEQFKAEKEKLRTTRIADFSASKSKLTELFGLVELAFEAKDEIGVLERKLEEVRSEIDPVPVEEVLSKAKGELKDERYEKAIELAVEGQELIVDLQSFDTKARAAAEAATSNLVTTLDNNKVNILIGILVLVVGYLLLSSWLRHYLIWNKIKSLELEREAIKSEIKKAQEDFFVKGSMPERLYHIRIEVFSDMLRDIGRQLAVLMEEERHAKMVDLSFIAKKFKPK
;
A
#
# COMPACT_ATOMS: atom_id res chain seq x y z
N MET A 1 -40.39 -44.28 16.43
CA MET A 1 -39.75 -43.94 15.14
C MET A 1 -40.67 -43.02 14.35
N GLY A 2 -40.31 -41.73 14.30
CA GLY A 2 -41.13 -40.70 13.67
C GLY A 2 -41.16 -40.84 12.15
N LYS A 3 -42.19 -40.30 11.49
CA LYS A 3 -42.30 -40.29 10.00
C LYS A 3 -41.03 -39.76 9.33
N MET A 4 -40.31 -38.82 9.97
CA MET A 4 -39.07 -38.23 9.45
C MET A 4 -37.87 -39.20 9.45
N GLU A 5 -37.73 -40.04 10.48
CA GLU A 5 -36.65 -41.04 10.54
C GLU A 5 -36.82 -42.13 9.47
N LYS A 6 -38.06 -42.49 9.13
CA LYS A 6 -38.33 -43.46 8.07
C LYS A 6 -37.97 -42.91 6.68
N VAL A 7 -38.11 -41.61 6.45
CA VAL A 7 -37.72 -40.96 5.20
C VAL A 7 -36.20 -40.88 5.08
N LEU A 8 -35.51 -40.50 6.15
CA LEU A 8 -34.04 -40.47 6.16
C LEU A 8 -33.43 -41.86 5.96
N LEU A 9 -33.99 -42.90 6.59
CA LEU A 9 -33.53 -44.28 6.40
C LEU A 9 -33.79 -44.77 4.96
N ALA A 10 -34.93 -44.39 4.38
CA ALA A 10 -35.26 -44.72 2.99
C ALA A 10 -34.34 -44.00 1.99
N CYS A 11 -34.00 -42.73 2.23
CA CYS A 11 -33.05 -42.00 1.39
C CYS A 11 -31.62 -42.56 1.52
N PHE A 12 -31.20 -42.96 2.72
CA PHE A 12 -29.89 -43.57 2.93
C PHE A 12 -29.81 -44.97 2.29
N ALA A 13 -30.87 -45.77 2.40
CA ALA A 13 -30.98 -47.06 1.72
C ALA A 13 -31.01 -46.90 0.20
N PHE A 14 -31.65 -45.85 -0.33
CA PHE A 14 -31.65 -45.55 -1.76
C PHE A 14 -30.27 -45.11 -2.24
N PHE A 15 -29.51 -44.34 -1.46
CA PHE A 15 -28.16 -43.91 -1.81
C PHE A 15 -27.15 -45.08 -1.79
N VAL A 16 -27.27 -45.99 -0.82
CA VAL A 16 -26.45 -47.21 -0.75
C VAL A 16 -26.81 -48.21 -1.84
N LEU A 17 -28.09 -48.33 -2.22
CA LEU A 17 -28.50 -49.15 -3.35
C LEU A 17 -28.06 -48.54 -4.69
N PHE A 18 -28.07 -47.21 -4.83
CA PHE A 18 -27.63 -46.54 -6.05
C PHE A 18 -26.11 -46.64 -6.23
N SER A 19 -25.30 -46.59 -5.16
CA SER A 19 -23.86 -46.83 -5.23
C SER A 19 -23.49 -48.30 -5.48
N ALA A 20 -24.30 -49.24 -4.97
CA ALA A 20 -24.13 -50.66 -5.24
C ALA A 20 -24.54 -51.06 -6.68
N VAL A 21 -25.58 -50.43 -7.23
CA VAL A 21 -26.03 -50.65 -8.61
C VAL A 21 -25.09 -49.99 -9.62
N SER A 22 -24.52 -48.81 -9.34
CA SER A 22 -23.49 -48.24 -10.22
C SER A 22 -22.19 -49.06 -10.18
N ALA A 23 -21.81 -49.63 -9.01
CA ALA A 23 -20.72 -50.59 -8.94
C ALA A 23 -21.04 -51.88 -9.73
N GLN A 24 -22.24 -52.46 -9.59
CA GLN A 24 -22.61 -53.68 -10.29
C GLN A 24 -22.82 -53.49 -11.80
N VAL A 25 -23.30 -52.34 -12.27
CA VAL A 25 -23.40 -52.05 -13.71
C VAL A 25 -22.02 -51.79 -14.30
N PHE A 26 -21.10 -51.17 -13.55
CA PHE A 26 -19.70 -51.01 -13.98
C PHE A 26 -18.91 -52.34 -13.96
N PHE A 27 -19.27 -53.30 -13.10
CA PHE A 27 -18.66 -54.63 -13.06
C PHE A 27 -19.36 -55.69 -13.93
N ALA A 28 -20.64 -55.53 -14.27
CA ALA A 28 -21.39 -56.49 -15.10
C ALA A 28 -21.13 -56.30 -16.61
N ASP A 29 -20.79 -55.09 -17.05
CA ASP A 29 -20.41 -54.84 -18.45
C ASP A 29 -19.00 -55.36 -18.78
N VAL A 30 -18.21 -55.72 -17.76
CA VAL A 30 -16.88 -56.34 -17.92
C VAL A 30 -16.96 -57.84 -18.23
N ASN A 31 -18.13 -58.49 -18.12
CA ASN A 31 -18.20 -59.96 -18.06
C ASN A 31 -19.12 -60.65 -19.09
N SER A 32 -19.53 -59.97 -20.17
CA SER A 32 -20.44 -60.61 -21.17
C SER A 32 -20.00 -60.55 -22.64
N GLN A 33 -18.72 -60.32 -22.92
CA GLN A 33 -18.23 -60.42 -24.29
C GLN A 33 -16.83 -61.03 -24.40
N ASP A 34 -16.65 -62.29 -23.98
CA ASP A 34 -15.53 -63.07 -24.50
C ASP A 34 -15.77 -64.58 -24.47
N ARG A 35 -16.17 -65.12 -25.63
CA ARG A 35 -15.97 -66.53 -25.98
C ARG A 35 -15.42 -66.54 -27.40
N ASN A 36 -14.20 -66.05 -27.57
CA ASN A 36 -13.18 -66.51 -28.53
C ASN A 36 -12.06 -65.47 -28.68
N GLN A 37 -11.27 -65.21 -27.63
CA GLN A 37 -9.93 -64.64 -27.77
C GLN A 37 -8.91 -65.57 -27.13
N ALA A 38 -7.80 -65.79 -27.84
CA ALA A 38 -6.66 -66.52 -27.32
C ALA A 38 -6.16 -65.83 -26.05
N ASP A 39 -6.14 -66.57 -24.94
CA ASP A 39 -5.80 -66.08 -23.62
C ASP A 39 -4.35 -65.55 -23.60
N VAL A 40 -4.17 -64.24 -23.77
CA VAL A 40 -2.87 -63.60 -23.70
C VAL A 40 -2.47 -63.59 -22.22
N ASN A 41 -1.46 -64.38 -21.86
CA ASN A 41 -0.91 -64.39 -20.52
C ASN A 41 -0.19 -63.06 -20.24
N PHE A 42 -0.94 -62.09 -19.69
CA PHE A 42 -0.47 -60.75 -19.35
C PHE A 42 0.67 -60.73 -18.34
N SER A 43 0.83 -61.79 -17.54
CA SER A 43 1.91 -61.94 -16.56
C SER A 43 3.31 -62.01 -17.19
N ARG A 44 3.39 -62.13 -18.52
CA ARG A 44 4.66 -62.11 -19.28
C ARG A 44 5.13 -60.69 -19.64
N PHE A 45 4.32 -59.66 -19.40
CA PHE A 45 4.64 -58.27 -19.74
C PHE A 45 4.85 -57.46 -18.46
N PRO A 46 6.11 -57.27 -18.00
CA PRO A 46 6.40 -56.54 -16.77
C PRO A 46 5.89 -55.09 -16.80
N GLU A 47 5.73 -54.50 -17.99
CA GLU A 47 5.22 -53.14 -18.17
C GLU A 47 3.77 -52.99 -17.71
N ILE A 48 2.96 -54.04 -17.80
CA ILE A 48 1.55 -54.01 -17.35
C ILE A 48 1.48 -53.91 -15.83
N ALA A 49 2.33 -54.68 -15.13
CA ALA A 49 2.44 -54.63 -13.68
C ALA A 49 2.95 -53.25 -13.22
N GLU A 50 4.00 -52.73 -13.87
CA GLU A 50 4.57 -51.41 -13.60
C GLU A 50 3.53 -50.28 -13.74
N ILE A 51 2.77 -50.28 -14.84
CA ILE A 51 1.74 -49.25 -15.09
C ILE A 51 0.58 -49.37 -14.10
N THR A 52 0.16 -50.59 -13.76
CA THR A 52 -0.91 -50.82 -12.78
C THR A 52 -0.49 -50.34 -11.38
N GLU A 53 0.75 -50.62 -10.98
CA GLU A 53 1.33 -50.11 -9.73
C GLU A 53 1.37 -48.57 -9.72
N LYS A 54 1.84 -47.95 -10.81
CA LYS A 54 1.89 -46.50 -10.94
C LYS A 54 0.51 -45.85 -10.90
N ILE A 55 -0.50 -46.45 -11.52
CA ILE A 55 -1.90 -45.99 -11.43
C ILE A 55 -2.38 -46.03 -9.98
N SER A 56 -2.17 -47.14 -9.27
CA SER A 56 -2.57 -47.28 -7.86
C SER A 56 -1.82 -46.30 -6.94
N LYS A 57 -0.54 -46.05 -7.21
CA LYS A 57 0.24 -45.04 -6.50
C LYS A 57 -0.31 -43.64 -6.76
N LEU A 58 -0.67 -43.31 -8.00
CA LEU A 58 -1.26 -42.02 -8.34
C LEU A 58 -2.62 -41.80 -7.67
N GLU A 59 -3.47 -42.84 -7.60
CA GLU A 59 -4.72 -42.81 -6.82
C GLU A 59 -4.46 -42.49 -5.34
N SER A 60 -3.43 -43.10 -4.76
CA SER A 60 -3.01 -42.84 -3.37
C SER A 60 -2.52 -41.40 -3.19
N SER A 61 -1.74 -40.88 -4.14
CA SER A 61 -1.28 -39.48 -4.13
C SER A 61 -2.45 -38.50 -4.26
N ILE A 62 -3.46 -38.77 -5.10
CA ILE A 62 -4.67 -37.95 -5.19
C ILE A 62 -5.42 -37.93 -3.84
N PHE A 63 -5.50 -39.07 -3.15
CA PHE A 63 -6.10 -39.12 -1.82
C PHE A 63 -5.32 -38.26 -0.82
N GLU A 64 -3.99 -38.33 -0.86
CA GLU A 64 -3.12 -37.49 -0.03
C GLU A 64 -3.29 -36.00 -0.34
N MET A 65 -3.33 -35.61 -1.61
CA MET A 65 -3.59 -34.23 -2.02
C MET A 65 -4.93 -33.72 -1.44
N ARG A 66 -5.99 -34.53 -1.50
CA ARG A 66 -7.30 -34.16 -0.93
C ARG A 66 -7.27 -34.03 0.59
N SER A 67 -6.57 -34.92 1.30
CA SER A 67 -6.43 -34.82 2.75
C SER A 67 -5.68 -33.56 3.19
N GLN A 68 -4.88 -33.03 2.27
CA GLN A 68 -4.06 -31.84 2.41
C GLN A 68 -4.72 -30.56 1.86
N ASP A 69 -6.02 -30.59 1.54
CA ASP A 69 -6.83 -29.49 1.00
C ASP A 69 -6.32 -28.93 -0.36
N LEU A 70 -5.71 -29.79 -1.18
CA LEU A 70 -5.32 -29.45 -2.55
C LEU A 70 -6.41 -29.83 -3.54
N THR A 71 -6.64 -28.96 -4.54
CA THR A 71 -7.48 -29.29 -5.70
C THR A 71 -6.84 -30.45 -6.48
N THR A 72 -7.68 -31.39 -6.92
CA THR A 72 -7.24 -32.62 -7.61
C THR A 72 -7.92 -32.85 -8.95
N VAL A 73 -8.59 -31.83 -9.51
CA VAL A 73 -9.41 -31.96 -10.73
C VAL A 73 -8.53 -32.36 -11.91
N ARG A 74 -7.50 -31.59 -12.24
CA ARG A 74 -6.59 -31.87 -13.38
C ARG A 74 -5.89 -33.22 -13.26
N VAL A 75 -5.46 -33.61 -12.05
CA VAL A 75 -4.80 -34.91 -11.82
C VAL A 75 -5.80 -36.06 -11.89
N SER A 76 -7.01 -35.89 -11.35
CA SER A 76 -8.07 -36.91 -11.39
C SER A 76 -8.57 -37.12 -12.82
N ASP A 77 -8.80 -36.06 -13.58
CA ASP A 77 -9.22 -36.14 -14.98
C ASP A 77 -8.13 -36.81 -15.83
N GLY A 78 -6.87 -36.45 -15.58
CA GLY A 78 -5.72 -37.10 -16.21
C GLY A 78 -5.61 -38.60 -15.89
N LEU A 79 -5.91 -38.99 -14.64
CA LEU A 79 -5.94 -40.39 -14.22
C LEU A 79 -7.02 -41.19 -14.98
N ILE A 80 -8.20 -40.60 -15.22
CA ILE A 80 -9.25 -41.23 -16.02
C ILE A 80 -8.76 -41.47 -17.44
N VAL A 81 -8.20 -40.44 -18.08
CA VAL A 81 -7.68 -40.51 -19.45
C VAL A 81 -6.61 -41.59 -19.58
N VAL A 82 -5.62 -41.61 -18.68
CA VAL A 82 -4.53 -42.60 -18.76
C VAL A 82 -5.01 -44.02 -18.49
N SER A 83 -6.04 -44.18 -17.65
CA SER A 83 -6.66 -45.48 -17.37
C SER A 83 -7.44 -46.02 -18.57
N GLU A 84 -8.18 -45.17 -19.27
CA GLU A 84 -8.87 -45.53 -20.52
C GLU A 84 -7.87 -45.86 -21.63
N GLN A 85 -6.83 -45.05 -21.75
CA GLN A 85 -5.76 -45.27 -22.71
C GLN A 85 -5.03 -46.61 -22.45
N PHE A 86 -4.70 -46.90 -21.19
CA PHE A 86 -4.06 -48.15 -20.81
C PHE A 86 -4.96 -49.37 -21.09
N LYS A 87 -6.28 -49.24 -20.91
CA LYS A 87 -7.24 -50.27 -21.30
C LYS A 87 -7.22 -50.51 -22.81
N ALA A 88 -7.19 -49.45 -23.62
CA ALA A 88 -7.11 -49.56 -25.08
C ALA A 88 -5.78 -50.18 -25.55
N GLU A 89 -4.65 -49.80 -24.93
CA GLU A 89 -3.32 -50.37 -25.21
C GLU A 89 -3.28 -51.88 -24.91
N LYS A 90 -3.90 -52.33 -23.81
CA LYS A 90 -4.05 -53.76 -23.50
C LYS A 90 -4.89 -54.52 -24.54
N GLU A 91 -5.95 -53.92 -25.08
CA GLU A 91 -6.78 -54.53 -26.13
C GLU A 91 -6.04 -54.61 -27.47
N LYS A 92 -5.25 -53.56 -27.79
CA LYS A 92 -4.37 -53.56 -28.95
C LYS A 92 -3.30 -54.65 -28.86
N LEU A 93 -2.74 -54.89 -27.67
CA LEU A 93 -1.82 -56.00 -27.42
C LEU A 93 -2.48 -57.36 -27.69
N ARG A 94 -3.74 -57.56 -27.28
CA ARG A 94 -4.50 -58.78 -27.58
C ARG A 94 -4.65 -59.03 -29.08
N THR A 95 -4.93 -57.97 -29.84
CA THR A 95 -5.21 -58.07 -31.28
C THR A 95 -3.93 -58.15 -32.14
N THR A 96 -2.94 -57.30 -31.85
CA THR A 96 -1.75 -57.12 -32.70
C THR A 96 -0.49 -57.82 -32.19
N ARG A 97 -0.50 -58.29 -30.92
CA ARG A 97 0.66 -58.84 -30.21
C ARG A 97 1.87 -57.91 -30.12
N ILE A 98 1.68 -56.62 -30.36
CA ILE A 98 2.70 -55.59 -30.17
C ILE A 98 2.43 -54.90 -28.84
N ALA A 99 3.42 -54.93 -27.95
CA ALA A 99 3.39 -54.21 -26.68
C ALA A 99 3.95 -52.80 -26.89
N ASP A 100 3.08 -51.80 -26.90
CA ASP A 100 3.46 -50.38 -26.89
C ASP A 100 2.60 -49.66 -25.87
N PHE A 101 3.22 -49.32 -24.74
CA PHE A 101 2.63 -48.58 -23.63
C PHE A 101 3.30 -47.22 -23.43
N SER A 102 4.03 -46.73 -24.43
CA SER A 102 4.83 -45.51 -24.34
C SER A 102 3.99 -44.29 -23.96
N ALA A 103 2.78 -44.19 -24.49
CA ALA A 103 1.91 -43.05 -24.27
C ALA A 103 1.26 -43.08 -22.87
N SER A 104 0.80 -44.23 -22.36
CA SER A 104 0.38 -44.34 -20.94
C SER A 104 1.52 -44.06 -19.97
N LYS A 105 2.74 -44.55 -20.25
CA LYS A 105 3.93 -44.25 -19.42
C LYS A 105 4.23 -42.75 -19.40
N SER A 106 4.24 -42.10 -20.58
CA SER A 106 4.48 -40.66 -20.69
C SER A 106 3.45 -39.85 -19.91
N LYS A 107 2.16 -40.21 -20.03
CA LYS A 107 1.09 -39.49 -19.33
C LYS A 107 1.16 -39.68 -17.81
N LEU A 108 1.49 -40.88 -17.33
CA LEU A 108 1.73 -41.11 -15.90
C LEU A 108 2.87 -40.26 -15.37
N THR A 109 3.99 -40.15 -16.09
CA THR A 109 5.11 -39.29 -15.70
C THR A 109 4.69 -37.82 -15.60
N GLU A 110 3.91 -37.32 -16.55
CA GLU A 110 3.35 -35.95 -16.50
C GLU A 110 2.48 -35.75 -15.26
N LEU A 111 1.59 -36.70 -14.95
CA LEU A 111 0.69 -36.60 -13.79
C LEU A 111 1.44 -36.65 -12.46
N PHE A 112 2.47 -37.48 -12.33
CA PHE A 112 3.34 -37.45 -11.15
C PHE A 112 4.08 -36.12 -11.02
N GLY A 113 4.55 -35.53 -12.13
CA GLY A 113 5.14 -34.19 -12.11
C GLY A 113 4.16 -33.12 -11.61
N LEU A 114 2.87 -33.22 -11.98
CA LEU A 114 1.85 -32.30 -11.44
C LEU A 114 1.61 -32.49 -9.95
N VAL A 115 1.62 -33.73 -9.46
CA VAL A 115 1.52 -34.01 -8.01
C VAL A 115 2.70 -33.40 -7.27
N GLU A 116 3.93 -33.58 -7.77
CA GLU A 116 5.14 -33.00 -7.19
C GLU A 116 5.05 -31.47 -7.14
N LEU A 117 4.68 -30.83 -8.25
CA LEU A 117 4.49 -29.37 -8.30
C LEU A 117 3.42 -28.87 -7.33
N ALA A 118 2.33 -29.63 -7.14
CA ALA A 118 1.27 -29.24 -6.22
C ALA A 118 1.75 -29.23 -4.76
N PHE A 119 2.55 -30.23 -4.37
CA PHE A 119 3.15 -30.27 -3.03
C PHE A 119 4.23 -29.20 -2.86
N GLU A 120 5.08 -28.99 -3.87
CA GLU A 120 6.09 -27.93 -3.86
C GLU A 120 5.46 -26.54 -3.72
N ALA A 121 4.41 -26.25 -4.50
CA ALA A 121 3.66 -25.00 -4.41
C ALA A 121 3.07 -24.78 -3.01
N LYS A 122 2.52 -25.84 -2.41
CA LYS A 122 1.99 -25.78 -1.05
C LYS A 122 3.08 -25.51 -0.02
N ASP A 123 4.20 -26.19 -0.12
CA ASP A 123 5.33 -26.03 0.79
C ASP A 123 5.91 -24.62 0.70
N GLU A 124 6.11 -24.09 -0.50
CA GLU A 124 6.62 -22.72 -0.72
C GLU A 124 5.65 -21.66 -0.20
N ILE A 125 4.35 -21.83 -0.41
CA ILE A 125 3.33 -20.96 0.20
C ILE A 125 3.39 -21.05 1.73
N GLY A 126 3.54 -22.25 2.29
CA GLY A 126 3.67 -22.44 3.73
C GLY A 126 4.97 -21.88 4.31
N VAL A 127 6.05 -21.81 3.53
CA VAL A 127 7.30 -21.10 3.91
C VAL A 127 7.05 -19.59 3.93
N LEU A 128 6.40 -19.04 2.89
CA LEU A 128 6.06 -17.63 2.82
C LEU A 128 5.16 -17.20 3.98
N GLU A 129 4.12 -17.99 4.31
CA GLU A 129 3.22 -17.72 5.44
C GLU A 129 3.96 -17.63 6.78
N ARG A 130 4.85 -18.60 7.05
CA ARG A 130 5.62 -18.63 8.29
C ARG A 130 6.58 -17.45 8.37
N LYS A 131 7.32 -17.17 7.30
CA LYS A 131 8.22 -16.02 7.23
C LYS A 131 7.46 -14.71 7.46
N LEU A 132 6.30 -14.53 6.82
CA LEU A 132 5.48 -13.33 6.99
C LEU A 132 5.03 -13.14 8.44
N GLU A 133 4.59 -14.21 9.11
CA GLU A 133 4.17 -14.12 10.51
C GLU A 133 5.34 -13.80 11.46
N GLU A 134 6.54 -14.35 11.20
CA GLU A 134 7.75 -14.04 11.97
C GLU A 134 8.12 -12.55 11.90
N VAL A 135 8.05 -11.97 10.71
CA VAL A 135 8.50 -10.58 10.46
C VAL A 135 7.36 -9.55 10.54
N ARG A 136 6.13 -9.98 10.83
CA ARG A 136 4.91 -9.16 10.76
C ARG A 136 4.96 -7.89 11.60
N SER A 137 5.70 -7.93 12.70
CA SER A 137 5.87 -6.78 13.60
C SER A 137 6.98 -5.81 13.18
N GLU A 138 7.82 -6.21 12.21
CA GLU A 138 9.00 -5.45 11.76
C GLU A 138 8.75 -4.72 10.44
N ILE A 139 7.86 -5.24 9.58
CA ILE A 139 7.58 -4.70 8.25
C ILE A 139 6.09 -4.41 8.05
N ASP A 140 5.76 -3.63 7.02
CA ASP A 140 4.38 -3.54 6.51
C ASP A 140 4.00 -4.85 5.82
N PRO A 141 3.04 -5.64 6.34
CA PRO A 141 2.69 -6.94 5.77
C PRO A 141 1.81 -6.83 4.52
N VAL A 142 1.17 -5.68 4.27
CA VAL A 142 0.13 -5.53 3.23
C VAL A 142 0.61 -5.95 1.83
N PRO A 143 1.80 -5.52 1.35
CA PRO A 143 2.27 -5.92 0.02
C PRO A 143 2.51 -7.43 -0.11
N VAL A 144 3.01 -8.06 0.96
CA VAL A 144 3.29 -9.50 0.99
C VAL A 144 1.99 -10.31 1.11
N GLU A 145 1.02 -9.84 1.90
CA GLU A 145 -0.31 -10.45 2.02
C GLU A 145 -1.05 -10.48 0.66
N GLU A 146 -0.89 -9.44 -0.17
CA GLU A 146 -1.45 -9.40 -1.52
C GLU A 146 -0.85 -10.50 -2.42
N VAL A 147 0.47 -10.64 -2.43
CA VAL A 147 1.17 -11.68 -3.21
C VAL A 147 0.81 -13.08 -2.70
N LEU A 148 0.78 -13.27 -1.39
CA LEU A 148 0.37 -14.53 -0.76
C LEU A 148 -1.06 -14.93 -1.14
N SER A 149 -1.98 -13.97 -1.17
CA SER A 149 -3.37 -14.19 -1.59
C SER A 149 -3.45 -14.63 -3.06
N LYS A 150 -2.67 -14.00 -3.95
CA LYS A 150 -2.55 -14.41 -5.35
C LYS A 150 -1.97 -15.82 -5.48
N ALA A 151 -0.89 -16.14 -4.77
CA ALA A 151 -0.27 -17.47 -4.80
C ALA A 151 -1.26 -18.57 -4.38
N LYS A 152 -2.06 -18.33 -3.33
CA LYS A 152 -3.14 -19.23 -2.90
C LYS A 152 -4.24 -19.38 -3.94
N GLY A 153 -4.57 -18.30 -4.65
CA GLY A 153 -5.51 -18.34 -5.77
C GLY A 153 -5.01 -19.24 -6.91
N GLU A 154 -3.76 -19.03 -7.33
CA GLU A 154 -3.11 -19.83 -8.37
C GLU A 154 -2.98 -21.32 -7.98
N LEU A 155 -2.70 -21.62 -6.71
CA LEU A 155 -2.68 -22.98 -6.17
C LEU A 155 -4.05 -23.66 -6.31
N LYS A 156 -5.13 -22.95 -5.96
CA LYS A 156 -6.51 -23.46 -6.07
C LYS A 156 -6.92 -23.71 -7.51
N ASP A 157 -6.45 -22.86 -8.42
CA ASP A 157 -6.67 -22.94 -9.86
C ASP A 157 -5.76 -23.97 -10.57
N GLU A 158 -4.96 -24.75 -9.82
CA GLU A 158 -4.05 -25.78 -10.33
C GLU A 158 -2.97 -25.25 -11.30
N ARG A 159 -2.61 -23.96 -11.15
CA ARG A 159 -1.50 -23.28 -11.83
C ARG A 159 -0.27 -23.28 -10.92
N TYR A 160 0.22 -24.47 -10.60
CA TYR A 160 1.25 -24.70 -9.58
C TYR A 160 2.56 -23.96 -9.85
N GLU A 161 3.01 -23.91 -11.09
CA GLU A 161 4.24 -23.22 -11.48
C GLU A 161 4.16 -21.72 -11.16
N LYS A 162 2.99 -21.10 -11.39
CA LYS A 162 2.78 -19.68 -11.07
C LYS A 162 2.62 -19.45 -9.57
N ALA A 163 1.99 -20.39 -8.86
CA ALA A 163 1.89 -20.33 -7.41
C ALA A 163 3.27 -20.36 -6.74
N ILE A 164 4.19 -21.21 -7.22
CA ILE A 164 5.59 -21.28 -6.77
C ILE A 164 6.30 -19.95 -7.03
N GLU A 165 6.22 -19.44 -8.26
CA GLU A 165 6.85 -18.16 -8.63
C GLU A 165 6.40 -17.01 -7.73
N LEU A 166 5.09 -16.88 -7.49
CA LEU A 166 4.54 -15.85 -6.60
C LEU A 166 4.94 -16.07 -5.14
N ALA A 167 5.04 -17.32 -4.68
CA ALA A 167 5.51 -17.60 -3.32
C ALA A 167 6.96 -17.16 -3.13
N VAL A 168 7.83 -17.42 -4.11
CA VAL A 168 9.23 -16.97 -4.10
C VAL A 168 9.32 -15.44 -4.18
N GLU A 169 8.55 -14.80 -5.06
CA GLU A 169 8.46 -13.34 -5.17
C GLU A 169 8.06 -12.70 -3.84
N GLY A 170 7.08 -13.28 -3.15
CA GLY A 170 6.67 -12.82 -1.82
C GLY A 170 7.78 -12.94 -0.77
N GLN A 171 8.61 -13.99 -0.84
CA GLN A 171 9.75 -14.17 0.05
C GLN A 171 10.86 -13.14 -0.22
N GLU A 172 11.14 -12.84 -1.49
CA GLU A 172 12.09 -11.78 -1.87
C GLU A 172 11.61 -10.40 -1.41
N LEU A 173 10.31 -10.13 -1.54
CA LEU A 173 9.71 -8.89 -1.07
C LEU A 173 9.86 -8.68 0.44
N ILE A 174 9.74 -9.75 1.25
CA ILE A 174 10.04 -9.70 2.69
C ILE A 174 11.49 -9.25 2.92
N VAL A 175 12.45 -9.86 2.22
CA VAL A 175 13.87 -9.53 2.36
C VAL A 175 14.13 -8.08 1.99
N ASP A 176 13.51 -7.59 0.91
CA ASP A 176 13.65 -6.20 0.49
C ASP A 176 13.09 -5.22 1.53
N LEU A 177 11.90 -5.50 2.07
CA LEU A 177 11.26 -4.69 3.11
C LEU A 177 12.08 -4.66 4.40
N GLN A 178 12.60 -5.80 4.85
CA GLN A 178 13.50 -5.85 6.01
C GLN A 178 14.80 -5.11 5.76
N SER A 179 15.36 -5.21 4.55
CA SER A 179 16.59 -4.49 4.20
C SER A 179 16.36 -2.98 4.19
N PHE A 180 15.19 -2.53 3.74
CA PHE A 180 14.83 -1.11 3.71
C PHE A 180 14.68 -0.57 5.12
N ASP A 181 13.94 -1.25 5.99
CA ASP A 181 13.75 -0.79 7.38
C ASP A 181 15.08 -0.82 8.15
N THR A 182 15.92 -1.84 7.96
CA THR A 182 17.27 -1.90 8.55
C THR A 182 18.15 -0.74 8.10
N LYS A 183 18.17 -0.43 6.79
CA LYS A 183 18.91 0.72 6.25
C LYS A 183 18.37 2.04 6.76
N ALA A 184 17.04 2.17 6.86
CA ALA A 184 16.39 3.37 7.38
C ALA A 184 16.72 3.59 8.86
N ARG A 185 16.65 2.54 9.69
CA ARG A 185 17.05 2.59 11.10
C ARG A 185 18.52 2.93 11.27
N ALA A 186 19.42 2.26 10.53
CA ALA A 186 20.85 2.55 10.56
C ALA A 186 21.14 4.00 10.12
N ALA A 187 20.44 4.51 9.11
CA ALA A 187 20.56 5.90 8.66
C ALA A 187 20.03 6.89 9.72
N ALA A 188 18.91 6.57 10.38
CA ALA A 188 18.35 7.38 11.45
C ALA A 188 19.26 7.38 12.69
N GLU A 189 19.81 6.24 13.07
CA GLU A 189 20.80 6.13 14.15
C GLU A 189 22.10 6.88 13.82
N ALA A 190 22.60 6.77 12.59
CA ALA A 190 23.74 7.54 12.13
C ALA A 190 23.45 9.05 12.12
N ALA A 191 22.25 9.48 11.69
CA ALA A 191 21.86 10.87 11.70
C ALA A 191 21.72 11.42 13.13
N THR A 192 21.07 10.67 14.02
CA THR A 192 20.88 11.08 15.42
C THR A 192 22.21 11.10 16.19
N SER A 193 23.06 10.09 16.05
CA SER A 193 24.39 10.08 16.66
C SER A 193 25.27 11.21 16.14
N ASN A 194 25.22 11.52 14.84
CA ASN A 194 25.92 12.67 14.27
C ASN A 194 25.36 14.00 14.78
N LEU A 195 24.04 14.13 14.94
CA LEU A 195 23.42 15.33 15.50
C LEU A 195 23.80 15.52 16.98
N VAL A 196 23.74 14.46 17.79
CA VAL A 196 24.12 14.52 19.21
C VAL A 196 25.59 14.89 19.37
N THR A 197 26.48 14.23 18.62
CA THR A 197 27.92 14.53 18.68
C THR A 197 28.25 15.92 18.17
N THR A 198 27.58 16.42 17.12
CA THR A 198 27.77 17.79 16.63
C THR A 198 27.24 18.84 17.61
N LEU A 199 26.10 18.59 18.26
CA LEU A 199 25.53 19.44 19.32
C LEU A 199 26.47 19.51 20.53
N ASP A 200 26.98 18.37 21.00
CA ASP A 200 27.87 18.32 22.17
C ASP A 200 29.21 19.01 21.90
N ASN A 201 29.80 18.76 20.73
CA ASN A 201 31.08 19.35 20.34
C ASN A 201 30.96 20.87 20.07
N ASN A 202 29.79 21.35 19.65
CA ASN A 202 29.60 22.75 19.24
C ASN A 202 28.66 23.55 20.15
N LYS A 203 28.34 23.07 21.35
CA LYS A 203 27.38 23.73 22.27
C LYS A 203 27.67 25.22 22.52
N VAL A 204 28.95 25.59 22.63
CA VAL A 204 29.37 27.00 22.82
C VAL A 204 29.10 27.83 21.57
N ASN A 205 29.45 27.31 20.39
CA ASN A 205 29.22 27.99 19.11
C ASN A 205 27.73 28.15 18.80
N ILE A 206 26.92 27.14 19.12
CA ILE A 206 25.46 27.18 18.96
C ILE A 206 24.86 28.23 19.88
N LEU A 207 25.29 28.30 21.15
CA LEU A 207 24.81 29.30 22.10
C LEU A 207 25.18 30.73 21.68
N ILE A 208 26.39 30.93 21.16
CA ILE A 208 26.81 32.21 20.56
C ILE A 208 25.94 32.54 19.33
N GLY A 209 25.69 31.56 18.46
CA GLY A 209 24.83 31.72 17.28
C GLY A 209 23.40 32.14 17.66
N ILE A 210 22.80 31.50 18.66
CA ILE A 210 21.48 31.86 19.19
C ILE A 210 21.51 33.29 19.75
N LEU A 211 22.55 33.64 20.53
CA LEU A 211 22.69 34.98 21.09
C LEU A 211 22.76 36.05 19.99
N VAL A 212 23.54 35.80 18.93
CA VAL A 212 23.64 36.69 17.76
C VAL A 212 22.29 36.80 17.05
N LEU A 213 21.57 35.70 16.87
CA LEU A 213 20.22 35.70 16.30
C LEU A 213 19.22 36.52 17.12
N VAL A 214 19.23 36.37 18.44
CA VAL A 214 18.34 37.13 19.34
C VAL A 214 18.68 38.62 19.29
N VAL A 215 19.97 38.98 19.35
CA VAL A 215 20.40 40.38 19.24
C VAL A 215 20.03 40.95 17.88
N GLY A 216 20.28 40.20 16.80
CA GLY A 216 19.90 40.59 15.44
C GLY A 216 18.39 40.82 15.30
N TYR A 217 17.58 39.91 15.82
CA TYR A 217 16.12 40.03 15.84
C TYR A 217 15.65 41.29 16.57
N LEU A 218 16.21 41.56 17.76
CA LEU A 218 15.85 42.76 18.54
C LEU A 218 16.18 44.04 17.77
N LEU A 219 17.38 44.13 17.18
CA LEU A 219 17.79 45.30 16.38
C LEU A 219 16.91 45.47 15.14
N LEU A 220 16.65 44.39 14.41
CA LEU A 220 15.81 44.41 13.20
C LEU A 220 14.37 44.82 13.53
N SER A 221 13.81 44.28 14.61
CA SER A 221 12.44 44.59 15.05
C SER A 221 12.27 46.06 15.43
N SER A 222 13.26 46.68 16.10
CA SER A 222 13.22 48.10 16.41
C SER A 222 13.29 48.96 15.14
N TRP A 223 14.23 48.65 14.25
CA TRP A 223 14.39 49.37 12.98
C TRP A 223 13.14 49.30 12.10
N LEU A 224 12.55 48.10 11.95
CA LEU A 224 11.29 47.89 11.22
C LEU A 224 10.15 48.71 11.80
N ARG A 225 9.99 48.75 13.14
CA ARG A 225 8.94 49.53 13.79
C ARG A 225 9.10 51.02 13.52
N HIS A 226 10.32 51.54 13.61
CA HIS A 226 10.58 52.94 13.30
C HIS A 226 10.29 53.27 11.84
N TYR A 227 10.72 52.40 10.92
CA TYR A 227 10.48 52.55 9.50
C TYR A 227 8.98 52.57 9.15
N LEU A 228 8.19 51.68 9.74
CA LEU A 228 6.73 51.63 9.54
C LEU A 228 6.02 52.88 10.07
N ILE A 229 6.38 53.34 11.27
CA ILE A 229 5.80 54.57 11.87
C ILE A 229 6.17 55.79 11.03
N TRP A 230 7.43 55.93 10.62
CA TRP A 230 7.89 57.06 9.81
C TRP A 230 7.19 57.12 8.45
N ASN A 231 7.06 55.99 7.76
CA ASN A 231 6.32 55.91 6.51
C ASN A 231 4.85 56.30 6.68
N LYS A 232 4.23 55.90 7.80
CA LYS A 232 2.84 56.26 8.09
C LYS A 232 2.68 57.75 8.38
N ILE A 233 3.58 58.35 9.16
CA ILE A 233 3.62 59.80 9.41
C ILE A 233 3.74 60.56 8.09
N LYS A 234 4.73 60.19 7.25
CA LYS A 234 4.94 60.82 5.95
C LYS A 234 3.72 60.72 5.04
N SER A 235 3.05 59.56 5.01
CA SER A 235 1.82 59.37 4.22
C SER A 235 0.70 60.28 4.71
N LEU A 236 0.51 60.40 6.03
CA LEU A 236 -0.52 61.26 6.62
C LEU A 236 -0.23 62.75 6.41
N GLU A 237 1.05 63.15 6.41
CA GLU A 237 1.45 64.52 6.08
C GLU A 237 1.14 64.87 4.62
N LEU A 238 1.43 63.96 3.68
CA LEU A 238 1.08 64.15 2.27
C LEU A 238 -0.44 64.23 2.06
N GLU A 239 -1.21 63.39 2.76
CA GLU A 239 -2.67 63.43 2.72
C GLU A 239 -3.22 64.76 3.28
N ARG A 240 -2.65 65.24 4.39
CA ARG A 240 -2.97 66.54 4.98
C ARG A 240 -2.73 67.69 4.01
N GLU A 241 -1.61 67.66 3.29
CA GLU A 241 -1.28 68.67 2.28
C GLU A 241 -2.24 68.63 1.09
N ALA A 242 -2.57 67.42 0.61
CA ALA A 242 -3.54 67.23 -0.46
C ALA A 242 -4.92 67.81 -0.08
N ILE A 243 -5.43 67.53 1.12
CA ILE A 243 -6.71 68.06 1.60
C ILE A 243 -6.67 69.59 1.72
N LYS A 244 -5.57 70.17 2.24
CA LYS A 244 -5.42 71.63 2.30
C LYS A 244 -5.45 72.27 0.90
N SER A 245 -4.83 71.61 -0.08
CA SER A 245 -4.90 72.02 -1.49
C SER A 245 -6.35 72.01 -2.00
N GLU A 246 -7.11 70.95 -1.70
CA GLU A 246 -8.52 70.85 -2.12
C GLU A 246 -9.43 71.87 -1.42
N ILE A 247 -9.18 72.18 -0.13
CA ILE A 247 -9.86 73.28 0.56
C ILE A 247 -9.59 74.61 -0.15
N LYS A 248 -8.34 74.89 -0.50
CA LYS A 248 -7.97 76.13 -1.19
C LYS A 248 -8.67 76.23 -2.55
N LYS A 249 -8.70 75.15 -3.32
CA LYS A 249 -9.43 75.09 -4.60
C LYS A 249 -10.93 75.33 -4.41
N ALA A 250 -11.54 74.70 -3.41
CA ALA A 250 -12.97 74.89 -3.11
C ALA A 250 -13.28 76.35 -2.71
N GLN A 251 -12.38 76.99 -1.95
CA GLN A 251 -12.49 78.42 -1.62
C GLN A 251 -12.34 79.31 -2.86
N GLU A 252 -11.38 79.03 -3.74
CA GLU A 252 -11.21 79.76 -5.01
C GLU A 252 -12.44 79.62 -5.92
N ASP A 253 -12.97 78.40 -6.08
CA ASP A 253 -14.13 78.12 -6.92
C ASP A 253 -15.42 78.79 -6.40
N PHE A 254 -15.56 78.91 -5.07
CA PHE A 254 -16.71 79.56 -4.45
C PHE A 254 -16.59 81.09 -4.43
N PHE A 255 -15.51 81.64 -3.87
CA PHE A 255 -15.36 83.09 -3.65
C PHE A 255 -14.86 83.87 -4.86
N VAL A 256 -14.04 83.26 -5.72
CA VAL A 256 -13.41 83.95 -6.86
C VAL A 256 -14.17 83.67 -8.15
N LYS A 257 -14.41 82.39 -8.47
CA LYS A 257 -15.01 82.00 -9.74
C LYS A 257 -16.55 82.00 -9.71
N GLY A 258 -17.15 81.88 -8.52
CA GLY A 258 -18.60 81.71 -8.37
C GLY A 258 -19.14 80.44 -9.04
N SER A 259 -18.27 79.47 -9.36
CA SER A 259 -18.63 78.25 -10.10
C SER A 259 -19.18 77.14 -9.20
N MET A 260 -19.15 77.33 -7.88
CA MET A 260 -19.60 76.37 -6.88
C MET A 260 -20.87 76.86 -6.16
N PRO A 261 -21.94 76.05 -6.07
CA PRO A 261 -23.10 76.37 -5.23
C PRO A 261 -22.75 76.41 -3.74
N GLU A 262 -23.35 77.34 -2.98
CA GLU A 262 -23.11 77.55 -1.54
C GLU A 262 -23.27 76.28 -0.70
N ARG A 263 -24.36 75.53 -0.93
CA ARG A 263 -24.59 74.26 -0.24
C ARG A 263 -23.44 73.27 -0.47
N LEU A 264 -22.90 73.19 -1.69
CA LEU A 264 -21.81 72.28 -2.02
C LEU A 264 -20.49 72.72 -1.39
N TYR A 265 -20.25 74.03 -1.31
CA TYR A 265 -19.09 74.59 -0.61
C TYR A 265 -19.09 74.20 0.87
N HIS A 266 -20.20 74.42 1.59
CA HIS A 266 -20.29 74.07 3.01
C HIS A 266 -20.08 72.58 3.28
N ILE A 267 -20.70 71.70 2.49
CA ILE A 267 -20.52 70.26 2.61
C ILE A 267 -19.04 69.87 2.42
N ARG A 268 -18.37 70.41 1.40
CA ARG A 268 -16.95 70.09 1.14
C ARG A 268 -16.04 70.57 2.26
N ILE A 269 -16.26 71.78 2.77
CA ILE A 269 -15.45 72.34 3.86
C ILE A 269 -15.64 71.54 5.15
N GLU A 270 -16.87 71.15 5.47
CA GLU A 270 -17.18 70.32 6.64
C GLU A 270 -16.45 68.96 6.56
N VAL A 271 -16.60 68.25 5.43
CA VAL A 271 -15.93 66.95 5.21
C VAL A 271 -14.40 67.08 5.27
N PHE A 272 -13.82 68.07 4.60
CA PHE A 272 -12.37 68.26 4.63
C PHE A 272 -11.84 68.68 6.01
N SER A 273 -12.63 69.45 6.78
CA SER A 273 -12.29 69.80 8.16
C SER A 273 -12.30 68.57 9.07
N ASP A 274 -13.27 67.68 8.92
CA ASP A 274 -13.31 66.41 9.65
C ASP A 274 -12.14 65.50 9.30
N MET A 275 -11.81 65.35 8.01
CA MET A 275 -10.65 64.58 7.56
C MET A 275 -9.34 65.16 8.12
N LEU A 276 -9.17 66.49 8.12
CA LEU A 276 -8.00 67.15 8.72
C LEU A 276 -7.89 66.92 10.23
N ARG A 277 -9.03 66.92 10.93
CA ARG A 277 -9.08 66.64 12.37
C ARG A 277 -8.66 65.20 12.66
N ASP A 278 -9.14 64.24 11.87
CA ASP A 278 -8.78 62.84 12.03
C ASP A 278 -7.31 62.57 11.72
N ILE A 279 -6.77 63.15 10.64
CA ILE A 279 -5.34 63.07 10.32
C ILE A 279 -4.50 63.71 11.43
N GLY A 280 -4.93 64.86 11.96
CA GLY A 280 -4.27 65.53 13.08
C GLY A 280 -4.19 64.66 14.34
N ARG A 281 -5.29 63.95 14.66
CA ARG A 281 -5.33 62.99 15.77
C ARG A 281 -4.39 61.81 15.55
N GLN A 282 -4.39 61.23 14.35
CA GLN A 282 -3.51 60.09 14.03
C GLN A 282 -2.03 60.48 14.06
N LEU A 283 -1.66 61.65 13.53
CA LEU A 283 -0.30 62.18 13.59
C LEU A 283 0.16 62.40 15.02
N ALA A 284 -0.71 62.95 15.89
CA ALA A 284 -0.36 63.17 17.30
C ALA A 284 -0.01 61.86 18.02
N VAL A 285 -0.82 60.80 17.81
CA VAL A 285 -0.57 59.48 18.38
C VAL A 285 0.73 58.87 17.84
N LEU A 286 0.94 58.89 16.52
CA LEU A 286 2.14 58.32 15.91
C LEU A 286 3.43 59.07 16.28
N MET A 287 3.38 60.39 16.45
CA MET A 287 4.52 61.19 16.92
C MET A 287 4.84 60.91 18.39
N GLU A 288 3.83 60.66 19.23
CA GLU A 288 4.02 60.25 20.62
C GLU A 288 4.60 58.84 20.69
N GLU A 289 4.11 57.90 19.89
CA GLU A 289 4.66 56.54 19.75
C GLU A 289 6.12 56.56 19.27
N GLU A 290 6.45 57.40 18.28
CA GLU A 290 7.83 57.56 17.79
C GLU A 290 8.75 58.13 18.89
N ARG A 291 8.25 59.10 19.66
CA ARG A 291 9.00 59.71 20.76
C ARG A 291 9.25 58.70 21.88
N HIS A 292 8.26 57.89 22.23
CA HIS A 292 8.42 56.80 23.19
C HIS A 292 9.38 55.73 22.68
N ALA A 293 9.30 55.33 21.41
CA ALA A 293 10.22 54.37 20.82
C ALA A 293 11.68 54.86 20.87
N LYS A 294 11.94 56.13 20.55
CA LYS A 294 13.28 56.75 20.63
C LYS A 294 13.83 56.82 22.07
N MET A 295 12.99 57.13 23.06
CA MET A 295 13.44 57.19 24.47
C MET A 295 13.80 55.82 25.03
N VAL A 296 13.05 54.77 24.67
CA VAL A 296 13.32 53.40 25.11
C VAL A 296 14.67 52.93 24.56
N ASP A 297 14.96 53.16 23.28
CA ASP A 297 16.25 52.81 22.66
C ASP A 297 17.43 53.57 23.29
N LEU A 298 17.29 54.87 23.57
CA LEU A 298 18.34 55.67 24.21
C LEU A 298 18.62 55.26 25.66
N SER A 299 17.57 54.91 26.42
CA SER A 299 17.71 54.45 27.80
C SER A 299 18.42 53.09 27.90
N PHE A 300 18.18 52.21 26.92
CA PHE A 300 18.83 50.91 26.82
C PHE A 300 20.32 51.04 26.48
N ILE A 301 20.68 51.95 25.56
CA ILE A 301 22.07 52.24 25.20
C ILE A 301 22.80 52.93 26.36
N ALA A 302 22.20 53.95 27.00
CA ALA A 302 22.82 54.69 28.09
C ALA A 302 23.08 53.85 29.35
N LYS A 303 22.21 52.87 29.65
CA LYS A 303 22.39 51.94 30.77
C LYS A 303 23.51 50.92 30.50
N LYS A 304 23.76 50.58 29.24
CA LYS A 304 24.79 49.60 28.82
C LYS A 304 26.19 50.20 28.69
N PHE A 305 26.30 51.53 28.52
CA PHE A 305 27.57 52.26 28.37
C PHE A 305 27.96 53.12 29.57
N LYS A 306 27.38 52.94 30.76
CA LYS A 306 27.96 53.53 31.97
C LYS A 306 29.32 52.85 32.25
N PRO A 307 30.46 53.55 32.12
CA PRO A 307 31.71 53.01 32.64
C PRO A 307 31.54 52.82 34.15
N LYS A 308 31.99 51.67 34.65
CA LYS A 308 32.19 51.50 36.09
C LYS A 308 33.28 52.45 36.57
#